data_AF-A0A8T4PQC5-F1
#
_entry.id   AF-A0A8T4PQC5-F1
#
_cell.length_a   1.000
_cell.length_b   1.000
_cell.length_c   1.000
_cell.angle_alpha   90.00
_cell.angle_beta   90.00
_cell.angle_gamma   90.00
#
_symmetry.space_group_name_H-M   'P 1'
#
loop_
_entity.id
_entity.type
_entity.pdbx_description
1 polymer ?
#
loop_
_entity_poly.entity_id
_entity_poly.type
_entity_poly.pdbx_seq_one_letter_code
_entity_poly.pdbx_strand_id
1 'polypeptide(L)' 'MPNVTLAIPEDLHEKMKKHSEIRWSEVVRKSISEKIEDLEVMDKLTKRSKLTQTDVDELSHKINRGVFEELNKR' A
#
# COMPACT_ATOMS: atom_id res chain seq x y z
N MET A 1 17.27 20.20 10.01
CA MET A 1 16.29 19.23 9.47
C MET A 1 16.40 19.24 7.95
N PRO A 2 16.20 18.10 7.26
CA PRO A 2 16.05 18.09 5.81
C PRO A 2 14.79 18.85 5.39
N ASN A 3 14.85 19.52 4.23
CA ASN A 3 13.73 20.24 3.65
C ASN A 3 13.24 19.51 2.39
N VAL A 4 11.93 19.53 2.17
CA VAL A 4 11.30 18.97 0.98
C VAL A 4 10.51 20.08 0.30
N THR A 5 10.75 20.29 -1.00
CA THR A 5 10.00 21.21 -1.84
C THR A 5 9.16 20.40 -2.83
N LEU A 6 7.86 20.66 -2.86
CA LEU A 6 6.90 19.95 -3.71
C LEU A 6 6.22 20.95 -4.63
N ALA A 7 6.13 20.62 -5.91
CA ALA A 7 5.24 21.32 -6.83
C ALA A 7 3.83 20.75 -6.67
N ILE A 8 2.85 21.63 -6.51
CA ILE A 8 1.43 21.27 -6.45
C ILE A 8 0.66 22.01 -7.55
N PRO A 9 -0.44 21.45 -8.07
CA PRO A 9 -1.32 22.17 -8.99
C PRO A 9 -1.81 23.50 -8.40
N GLU A 10 -1.91 24.54 -9.24
CA GLU A 10 -2.31 25.88 -8.78
C GLU A 10 -3.71 25.88 -8.14
N ASP A 11 -4.65 25.11 -8.70
CA ASP A 11 -6.00 25.02 -8.15
C ASP A 11 -6.03 24.42 -6.73
N LEU A 12 -5.12 23.48 -6.44
CA LEU A 12 -4.95 22.91 -5.11
C LEU A 12 -4.31 23.92 -4.17
N HIS A 13 -3.29 24.64 -4.62
CA HIS A 13 -2.65 25.70 -3.84
C HIS A 13 -3.64 26.78 -3.42
N GLU A 14 -4.50 27.23 -4.34
CA GLU A 14 -5.54 28.21 -4.04
C GLU A 14 -6.58 27.70 -3.03
N LYS A 15 -6.96 26.42 -3.10
CA LYS A 15 -7.81 25.78 -2.07
C LYS A 15 -7.11 25.73 -0.72
N MET A 16 -5.82 25.40 -0.69
CA MET A 16 -5.03 25.36 0.54
C MET A 16 -4.90 26.76 1.18
N LYS A 17 -4.68 27.81 0.38
CA LYS A 17 -4.63 29.20 0.86
C LYS A 17 -5.94 29.65 1.50
N LYS A 18 -7.09 29.24 0.94
CA LYS A 18 -8.41 29.54 1.52
C LYS A 18 -8.59 28.95 2.91
N HIS A 19 -7.89 27.84 3.19
CA HIS A 19 -7.86 27.16 4.48
C HIS A 19 -6.52 27.39 5.19
N SER A 20 -6.14 28.66 5.35
CA SER A 20 -4.86 29.07 5.95
C SER A 20 -4.73 28.72 7.45
N GLU A 21 -5.84 28.41 8.12
CA GLU A 21 -5.90 27.92 9.50
C GLU A 21 -5.28 26.52 9.65
N ILE A 22 -5.14 25.78 8.54
CA ILE A 22 -4.57 24.43 8.54
C ILE A 22 -3.04 24.50 8.38
N ARG A 23 -2.33 23.81 9.27
CA ARG A 23 -0.87 23.63 9.17
C ARG A 23 -0.53 22.58 8.13
N TRP A 24 -0.61 22.94 6.86
CA TRP A 24 -0.41 22.01 5.73
C TRP A 24 0.91 21.25 5.76
N SER A 25 2.00 21.83 6.27
CA SER A 25 3.28 21.14 6.46
C SER A 25 3.17 19.94 7.41
N GLU A 26 2.31 20.02 8.41
CA GLU A 26 2.07 18.96 9.39
C GLU A 26 1.23 17.84 8.77
N VAL A 27 0.20 18.21 7.98
CA VAL A 27 -0.60 17.27 7.20
C VAL A 27 0.28 16.45 6.26
N VAL A 28 1.12 17.12 5.46
CA VAL A 28 2.04 16.45 4.53
C VAL A 28 3.02 15.55 5.28
N ARG A 29 3.58 16.01 6.40
CA ARG A 29 4.50 15.18 7.20
C ARG A 29 3.83 13.91 7.70
N LYS A 30 2.60 14.02 8.23
CA LYS A 30 1.84 12.87 8.73
C LYS A 30 1.56 11.88 7.60
N SER A 31 1.08 12.34 6.44
CA SER A 31 0.79 11.47 5.31
C SER A 31 2.03 10.75 4.78
N ILE A 32 3.19 11.43 4.75
CA ILE A 32 4.45 10.78 4.35
C ILE A 32 4.86 9.72 5.37
N SER A 33 4.80 10.03 6.67
CA SER A 33 5.15 9.06 7.73
C SER A 33 4.27 7.81 7.69
N GLU A 34 2.95 7.99 7.59
CA GLU A 34 2.00 6.87 7.49
C GLU A 34 2.29 6.01 6.25
N LYS A 35 2.57 6.64 5.09
CA LYS A 35 2.89 5.90 3.88
C LYS A 35 4.19 5.10 3.99
N ILE A 36 5.19 5.64 4.68
CA ILE A 36 6.45 4.92 4.94
C ILE A 36 6.18 3.72 5.86
N GLU A 37 5.40 3.90 6.93
CA GLU A 37 5.04 2.81 7.84
C GLU A 37 4.32 1.67 7.12
N ASP A 38 3.35 1.99 6.26
CA ASP A 38 2.65 1.01 5.41
C ASP A 38 3.64 0.22 4.53
N LEU A 39 4.57 0.92 3.88
CA LEU A 39 5.58 0.29 3.03
C LEU A 39 6.54 -0.59 3.84
N GLU A 40 6.94 -0.17 5.04
CA GLU A 40 7.78 -0.99 5.91
C GLU A 40 7.06 -2.24 6.41
N VAL A 41 5.76 -2.14 6.71
CA VAL A 41 4.94 -3.31 7.07
C VAL A 41 4.83 -4.26 5.88
N MET A 42 4.52 -3.74 4.69
CA MET A 42 4.52 -4.52 3.46
C MET A 42 5.85 -5.22 3.24
N ASP A 43 6.97 -4.51 3.35
CA ASP A 43 8.31 -5.07 3.22
C ASP A 43 8.60 -6.13 4.28
N LYS A 44 8.17 -5.95 5.53
CA LYS A 44 8.36 -6.96 6.58
C LYS A 44 7.56 -8.24 6.30
N LEU A 45 6.35 -8.11 5.77
CA LEU A 45 5.49 -9.23 5.38
C LEU A 45 6.05 -9.95 4.15
N THR A 46 6.52 -9.22 3.14
CA THR A 46 7.05 -9.78 1.90
C THR A 46 8.49 -10.28 2.04
N LYS A 47 9.30 -9.76 2.98
CA LYS A 47 10.69 -10.21 3.24
C LYS A 47 10.80 -11.70 3.53
N ARG A 48 9.78 -12.32 4.13
CA ARG A 48 9.74 -13.78 4.36
C ARG A 48 9.01 -14.55 3.27
N SER A 49 8.27 -13.85 2.42
CA SER A 49 7.52 -14.42 1.32
C SER A 49 8.36 -14.32 0.06
N LYS A 50 9.22 -15.31 -0.19
CA LYS A 50 9.65 -15.59 -1.56
C LYS A 50 8.49 -16.29 -2.27
N LEU A 51 7.39 -15.57 -2.48
CA LEU A 51 6.29 -16.06 -3.30
C LEU A 51 6.76 -15.93 -4.75
N THR A 52 7.25 -17.03 -5.30
CA THR A 52 7.56 -17.11 -6.72
C THR A 52 6.27 -17.37 -7.51
N GLN A 53 6.29 -17.08 -8.81
CA GLN A 53 5.15 -17.39 -9.68
C GLN A 53 4.78 -18.89 -9.61
N THR A 54 5.79 -19.76 -9.48
CA THR A 54 5.61 -21.20 -9.30
C THR A 54 4.86 -21.54 -8.02
N ASP A 55 5.12 -20.82 -6.91
CA ASP A 55 4.42 -21.06 -5.63
C ASP A 55 2.93 -20.70 -5.73
N VAL A 56 2.61 -19.66 -6.51
CA VAL A 56 1.22 -19.26 -6.80
C VAL A 56 0.52 -20.35 -7.62
N ASP A 57 1.17 -20.84 -8.67
CA ASP A 57 0.62 -21.87 -9.55
C ASP A 57 0.40 -23.20 -8.80
N GLU A 58 1.36 -23.62 -7.96
CA GLU A 58 1.19 -24.79 -7.09
C GLU A 58 0.03 -24.65 -6.11
N LEU A 59 -0.14 -23.46 -5.53
CA LEU A 59 -1.24 -23.17 -4.61
C LEU A 59 -2.59 -23.22 -5.34
N SER A 60 -2.69 -22.62 -6.54
CA SER A 60 -3.88 -22.70 -7.39
C SER A 60 -4.24 -24.14 -7.74
N HIS A 61 -3.25 -24.97 -8.08
CA HIS A 61 -3.48 -26.39 -8.35
C HIS A 61 -3.98 -27.15 -7.12
N LYS A 62 -3.45 -26.88 -5.92
CA LYS A 62 -3.92 -27.49 -4.67
C LYS A 62 -5.36 -27.10 -4.35
N ILE A 63 -5.72 -25.81 -4.50
CA ILE A 63 -7.08 -25.32 -4.26
C ILE A 63 -8.06 -25.99 -5.23
N ASN A 64 -7.77 -25.98 -6.53
CA ASN A 64 -8.63 -26.59 -7.55
C ASN A 64 -8.83 -28.10 -7.30
N ARG A 65 -7.78 -28.80 -6.86
CA ARG A 65 -7.87 -30.22 -6.53
C ARG A 65 -8.74 -30.47 -5.31
N GLY A 66 -8.57 -29.69 -4.23
CA GLY A 66 -9.40 -29.83 -3.03
C GLY A 66 -10.88 -29.56 -3.31
N VAL A 67 -11.18 -28.50 -4.07
CA VAL A 67 -12.55 -28.18 -4.52
C VAL A 67 -13.13 -29.30 -5.38
N PHE A 68 -12.36 -29.87 -6.31
CA PHE A 68 -12.79 -30.98 -7.14
C PHE A 68 -13.08 -32.26 -6.34
N GLU A 69 -12.22 -32.59 -5.37
CA GLU A 69 -12.41 -33.73 -4.47
C GLU A 69 -13.63 -33.57 -3.56
N GLU A 70 -13.93 -32.34 -3.11
CA GLU A 70 -15.10 -32.04 -2.29
C GLU A 70 -16.41 -32.10 -3.10
N LEU A 71 -16.38 -31.64 -4.36
CA LEU A 71 -17.53 -31.71 -5.27
C LEU A 71 -17.83 -33.14 -5.75
N ASN A 72 -16.82 -33.99 -5.93
CA ASN A 72 -16.99 -35.40 -6.33
C ASN A 72 -17.23 -36.38 -5.18
N LYS A 73 -17.28 -35.90 -3.93
CA LYS A 73 -17.68 -36.69 -2.75
C LYS A 73 -19.20 -36.73 -2.54
N ARG A 74 -19.98 -36.11 -3.42
CA ARG A 74 -21.46 -36.20 -3.48
C ARG A 74 -21.90 -37.17 -4.56
#